data_AF-A0A928I7S4-F1
#
_entry.id   AF-A0A928I7S4-F1
#
_cell.length_a   1.000
_cell.length_b   1.000
_cell.length_c   1.000
_cell.angle_alpha   90.00
_cell.angle_beta   90.00
_cell.angle_gamma   90.00
#
_symmetry.space_group_name_H-M   'P 1'
#
loop_
_entity.id
_entity.type
_entity.pdbx_description
1 polymer ?
#
loop_
_entity_poly.entity_id
_entity_poly.type
_entity_poly.pdbx_seq_one_letter_code
_entity_poly.pdbx_strand_id
1 'polypeptide(L)'
;MLFKKGWGWKACYDSNSGRYFGEHGGIQDYHLYEITKEMFDQLDKKMLESQAADIMHDGRHMYMAVDDRGGPPYTVIFDDEYEKLCPWADVVKSGEVWPDELTNAAVELFESESNTREQRRKKREQKNKE
;
A
#
# COMPACT_ATOMS: atom_id res chain seq x y z
N MET A 1 -14.88 1.02 -11.58
CA MET A 1 -14.10 1.67 -10.51
C MET A 1 -14.78 2.96 -10.06
N LEU A 2 -14.91 3.17 -8.75
CA LEU A 2 -15.44 4.38 -8.14
C LEU A 2 -14.32 5.06 -7.34
N PHE A 3 -14.09 6.34 -7.57
CA PHE A 3 -12.97 7.06 -6.97
C PHE A 3 -13.41 8.11 -5.94
N LYS A 4 -12.66 8.19 -4.85
CA LYS A 4 -12.61 9.35 -3.93
C LYS A 4 -11.20 9.94 -3.99
N LYS A 5 -11.07 11.26 -3.87
CA LYS A 5 -9.75 11.91 -3.81
C LYS A 5 -9.80 13.18 -3.00
N GLY A 6 -8.68 13.50 -2.36
CA GLY A 6 -8.39 14.78 -1.75
C GLY A 6 -7.02 15.27 -2.16
N TRP A 7 -6.44 16.19 -1.39
CA TRP A 7 -5.07 16.63 -1.63
C TRP A 7 -4.09 15.58 -1.09
N GLY A 8 -3.22 15.05 -1.94
CA GLY A 8 -2.20 14.07 -1.56
C GLY A 8 -2.71 12.64 -1.33
N TRP A 9 -3.98 12.35 -1.65
CA TRP A 9 -4.53 11.00 -1.50
C TRP A 9 -5.65 10.70 -2.50
N LYS A 10 -5.83 9.42 -2.81
CA LYS A 10 -6.89 8.91 -3.69
C LYS A 10 -7.27 7.52 -3.25
N ALA A 11 -8.55 7.18 -3.34
CA ALA A 11 -9.06 5.86 -3.03
C ALA A 11 -9.96 5.36 -4.15
N CYS A 12 -9.96 4.04 -4.34
CA CYS A 12 -10.71 3.37 -5.40
C CYS A 12 -11.47 2.18 -4.84
N TYR A 13 -12.76 2.11 -5.14
CA TYR A 13 -13.51 0.87 -5.10
C TYR A 13 -13.51 0.22 -6.49
N ASP A 14 -12.96 -0.99 -6.59
CA ASP A 14 -13.03 -1.79 -7.81
C ASP A 14 -14.22 -2.76 -7.75
N SER A 15 -15.23 -2.49 -8.57
CA SER A 15 -16.43 -3.32 -8.68
C SER A 15 -16.17 -4.71 -9.28
N ASN A 16 -15.08 -4.89 -10.02
CA ASN A 16 -14.77 -6.18 -10.65
C ASN A 16 -14.25 -7.19 -9.62
N SER A 17 -13.33 -6.75 -8.75
CA SER A 17 -12.79 -7.58 -7.67
C SER A 17 -13.57 -7.48 -6.36
N GLY A 18 -14.43 -6.45 -6.21
CA GLY A 18 -15.14 -6.16 -4.98
C GLY A 18 -14.25 -5.56 -3.86
N ARG A 19 -13.06 -5.08 -4.21
CA ARG A 19 -12.03 -4.61 -3.27
C ARG A 19 -11.94 -3.09 -3.23
N TYR A 20 -11.39 -2.58 -2.12
CA TYR A 20 -11.16 -1.17 -1.90
C TYR A 20 -9.67 -0.92 -1.70
N PHE A 21 -9.19 0.19 -2.25
CA PHE A 21 -7.78 0.54 -2.26
C PHE A 21 -7.62 2.02 -1.96
N GLY A 22 -6.49 2.40 -1.37
CA GLY A 22 -6.13 3.78 -1.06
C GLY A 22 -4.66 4.02 -1.34
N GLU A 23 -4.34 5.13 -2.01
CA GLU A 23 -3.00 5.69 -2.10
C GLU A 23 -2.96 7.03 -1.35
N HIS A 24 -1.84 7.30 -0.70
CA HIS A 24 -1.52 8.62 -0.19
C HIS A 24 -0.03 8.91 -0.36
N GLY A 25 0.31 10.20 -0.27
CA GLY A 25 1.67 10.66 -0.47
C GLY A 25 1.92 11.24 -1.86
N GLY A 26 3.20 11.35 -2.19
CA GLY A 26 3.66 11.94 -3.44
C GLY A 26 5.07 11.49 -3.77
N ILE A 27 5.80 12.29 -4.54
CA ILE A 27 7.09 11.89 -5.11
C ILE A 27 8.16 11.53 -4.06
N GLN A 28 8.03 12.03 -2.84
CA GLN A 28 9.01 11.83 -1.77
C GLN A 28 8.65 10.71 -0.80
N ASP A 29 7.37 10.35 -0.72
CA ASP A 29 6.86 9.37 0.22
C ASP A 29 5.50 8.93 -0.29
N TYR A 30 5.38 7.69 -0.74
CA TYR A 30 4.20 7.16 -1.41
C TYR A 30 3.82 5.82 -0.83
N HIS A 31 2.54 5.65 -0.54
CA HIS A 31 2.00 4.42 0.01
C HIS A 31 0.74 3.98 -0.73
N LEU A 32 0.57 2.66 -0.82
CA LEU A 32 -0.61 2.02 -1.39
C LEU A 32 -1.11 0.92 -0.45
N TYR A 33 -2.41 0.96 -0.17
CA TYR A 33 -3.09 0.05 0.74
C TYR A 33 -4.30 -0.61 0.07
N GLU A 34 -4.57 -1.86 0.43
CA GLU A 34 -5.89 -2.48 0.32
C GLU A 34 -6.64 -2.19 1.63
N ILE A 35 -7.74 -1.45 1.53
CA ILE A 35 -8.50 -0.94 2.68
C ILE A 35 -9.87 -1.61 2.76
N THR A 36 -10.57 -1.48 3.90
CA THR A 36 -11.93 -1.99 4.02
C THR A 36 -12.96 -1.01 3.44
N LYS A 37 -14.20 -1.48 3.27
CA LYS A 37 -15.33 -0.62 2.89
C LYS A 37 -15.55 0.48 3.93
N GLU A 38 -15.44 0.14 5.21
CA GLU A 38 -15.63 1.07 6.34
C GLU A 38 -14.59 2.19 6.31
N MET A 39 -13.33 1.87 6.01
CA MET A 39 -12.28 2.87 5.80
C MET A 39 -12.58 3.73 4.57
N PHE A 40 -12.93 3.11 3.44
CA PHE A 40 -13.28 3.83 2.22
C PHE A 40 -14.46 4.78 2.43
N ASP A 41 -15.48 4.37 3.17
CA ASP A 41 -16.66 5.16 3.47
C ASP A 41 -16.34 6.37 4.36
N GLN A 42 -15.40 6.24 5.30
CA GLN A 42 -14.93 7.32 6.17
C GLN A 42 -14.17 8.42 5.40
N LEU A 43 -13.52 8.09 4.29
CA LEU A 43 -12.78 9.06 3.49
C LEU A 43 -13.70 10.15 2.92
N ASP A 44 -13.39 11.41 3.23
CA ASP A 44 -14.07 12.61 2.73
C ASP A 44 -13.10 13.52 1.99
N LYS A 45 -13.54 14.09 0.87
CA LYS A 45 -12.72 14.95 -0.01
C LYS A 45 -12.10 16.18 0.65
N LYS A 46 -12.61 16.61 1.82
CA LYS A 46 -12.08 17.75 2.58
C LYS A 46 -10.97 17.35 3.54
N MET A 47 -10.71 16.06 3.72
CA MET A 47 -9.64 15.56 4.58
C MET A 47 -8.28 15.95 4.02
N LEU A 48 -7.40 16.34 4.93
CA LEU A 48 -5.97 16.46 4.66
C LEU A 48 -5.40 15.07 4.38
N GLU A 49 -4.27 15.05 3.68
CA GLU A 49 -3.51 13.83 3.42
C GLU A 49 -3.24 13.03 4.70
N SER A 50 -2.76 13.67 5.76
CA SER A 50 -2.44 12.98 7.02
C SER A 50 -3.66 12.32 7.65
N GLN A 51 -4.84 12.94 7.55
CA GLN A 51 -6.09 12.36 8.09
C GLN A 51 -6.55 11.16 7.27
N ALA A 52 -6.38 11.22 5.94
CA ALA A 52 -6.66 10.08 5.08
C ALA A 52 -5.65 8.95 5.31
N ALA A 53 -4.38 9.28 5.50
CA ALA A 53 -3.32 8.34 5.82
C ALA A 53 -3.61 7.59 7.13
N ASP A 54 -4.01 8.30 8.21
CA ASP A 54 -4.38 7.68 9.48
C ASP A 54 -5.50 6.63 9.32
N ILE A 55 -6.47 6.88 8.44
CA ILE A 55 -7.56 5.93 8.14
C ILE A 55 -7.05 4.73 7.32
N MET A 56 -6.15 4.96 6.36
CA MET A 56 -5.64 3.93 5.46
C MET A 56 -4.56 3.04 6.10
N HIS A 57 -3.84 3.55 7.09
CA HIS A 57 -2.68 2.90 7.70
C HIS A 57 -3.01 1.53 8.32
N ASP A 58 -4.22 1.38 8.84
CA ASP A 58 -4.73 0.11 9.39
C ASP A 58 -5.10 -0.92 8.28
N GLY A 59 -5.08 -0.49 7.02
CA GLY A 59 -5.27 -1.34 5.87
C GLY A 59 -4.07 -2.24 5.60
N ARG A 60 -4.22 -3.14 4.63
CA ARG A 60 -3.12 -4.00 4.20
C ARG A 60 -2.19 -3.20 3.30
N HIS A 61 -0.97 -2.95 3.78
CA HIS A 61 0.06 -2.26 3.01
C HIS A 61 0.51 -3.12 1.82
N MET A 62 0.44 -2.56 0.61
CA MET A 62 0.75 -3.27 -0.63
C MET A 62 2.09 -2.83 -1.20
N TYR A 63 2.38 -1.53 -1.11
CA TYR A 63 3.54 -0.93 -1.74
C TYR A 63 3.91 0.38 -1.03
N MET A 64 5.21 0.63 -0.90
CA MET A 64 5.77 1.86 -0.35
C MET A 64 6.98 2.31 -1.17
N ALA A 65 7.12 3.62 -1.37
CA ALA A 65 8.30 4.22 -1.98
C ALA A 65 8.69 5.49 -1.21
N VAL A 66 9.91 5.53 -0.71
CA VAL A 66 10.44 6.63 0.11
C VAL A 66 11.65 7.25 -0.60
N ASP A 67 11.66 8.58 -0.66
CA ASP A 67 12.74 9.47 -1.11
C ASP A 67 12.70 10.75 -0.25
N ASP A 68 12.59 10.53 1.06
CA ASP A 68 12.68 11.60 2.04
C ASP A 68 14.16 11.94 2.26
N ARG A 69 14.47 13.23 2.29
CA ARG A 69 15.81 13.83 2.06
C ARG A 69 16.88 13.47 3.11
N GLY A 70 16.65 12.45 3.95
CA GLY A 70 17.53 11.99 5.01
C GLY A 70 18.24 10.65 4.74
N GLY A 71 17.82 9.86 3.75
CA GLY A 71 18.41 8.56 3.43
C GLY A 71 18.48 8.26 1.93
N PRO A 72 19.15 7.17 1.51
CA PRO A 72 19.06 6.70 0.14
C PRO A 72 17.60 6.34 -0.17
N PRO A 73 17.07 6.74 -1.33
CA PRO A 73 15.70 6.37 -1.71
C PRO A 73 15.55 4.86 -1.81
N TYR A 74 14.37 4.35 -1.47
CA TYR A 74 14.07 2.93 -1.54
C TYR A 74 12.59 2.64 -1.76
N THR A 75 12.33 1.48 -2.37
CA THR A 75 10.98 0.96 -2.62
C THR A 75 10.80 -0.37 -1.89
N VAL A 76 9.65 -0.58 -1.27
CA VAL A 76 9.27 -1.84 -0.63
C VAL A 76 8.00 -2.36 -1.27
N ILE A 77 8.06 -3.58 -1.82
CA ILE A 77 6.92 -4.28 -2.40
C ILE A 77 6.44 -5.32 -1.40
N PHE A 78 5.24 -5.11 -0.84
CA PHE A 78 4.64 -6.03 0.12
C PHE A 78 3.71 -7.05 -0.54
N ASP A 79 3.04 -6.66 -1.63
CA ASP A 79 2.25 -7.55 -2.49
C ASP A 79 2.69 -7.44 -3.95
N ASP A 80 3.29 -8.50 -4.50
CA ASP A 80 3.77 -8.56 -5.90
C ASP A 80 2.66 -8.32 -6.94
N GLU A 81 1.39 -8.45 -6.57
CA GLU A 81 0.26 -8.26 -7.47
C GLU A 81 -0.31 -6.83 -7.47
N TYR A 82 0.31 -5.90 -6.73
CA TYR A 82 -0.21 -4.53 -6.59
C TYR A 82 -0.45 -3.83 -7.94
N GLU A 83 0.43 -4.00 -8.93
CA GLU A 83 0.27 -3.38 -10.27
C GLU A 83 -0.96 -3.92 -11.01
N LYS A 84 -1.32 -5.20 -10.80
CA LYS A 84 -2.51 -5.81 -11.40
C LYS A 84 -3.80 -5.42 -10.68
N LEU A 85 -3.73 -5.29 -9.36
CA LEU A 85 -4.87 -4.96 -8.51
C LEU A 85 -5.20 -3.46 -8.58
N CYS A 86 -4.18 -2.61 -8.73
CA CYS A 86 -4.30 -1.17 -8.74
C CYS A 86 -3.73 -0.54 -10.03
N PRO A 87 -4.22 -0.92 -11.23
CA PRO A 87 -3.73 -0.34 -12.50
C PRO A 87 -4.09 1.15 -12.65
N TRP A 88 -4.92 1.67 -11.74
CA TRP A 88 -5.36 3.06 -11.68
C TRP A 88 -4.45 3.95 -10.83
N ALA A 89 -3.56 3.35 -10.03
CA ALA A 89 -2.68 4.03 -9.10
C ALA A 89 -1.44 4.52 -9.86
N ASP A 90 -1.09 5.78 -9.68
CA ASP A 90 0.10 6.38 -10.31
C ASP A 90 1.32 6.09 -9.42
N VAL A 91 1.70 4.81 -9.35
CA VAL A 91 2.67 4.33 -8.37
C VAL A 91 4.04 4.98 -8.59
N VAL A 92 4.51 5.70 -7.58
CA VAL A 92 5.84 6.30 -7.55
C VAL A 92 6.87 5.22 -7.23
N LYS A 93 7.92 5.11 -8.04
CA LYS A 93 9.09 4.27 -7.76
C LYS A 93 10.24 5.17 -7.33
N SER A 94 10.87 4.84 -6.20
CA SER A 94 12.06 5.55 -5.71
C SER A 94 13.19 4.56 -5.40
N GLY A 95 14.40 4.90 -5.86
CA GLY A 95 15.62 4.17 -5.52
C GLY A 95 15.61 2.67 -5.81
N GLU A 96 16.33 1.90 -4.99
CA GLU A 96 16.39 0.44 -5.12
C GLU A 96 15.19 -0.24 -4.45
N VAL A 97 14.65 -1.25 -5.12
CA VAL A 97 13.64 -2.13 -4.53
C VAL A 97 14.35 -3.02 -3.51
N TRP A 98 13.86 -3.01 -2.26
CA TRP A 98 14.42 -3.86 -1.23
C TRP A 98 14.28 -5.34 -1.59
N PRO A 99 15.32 -6.15 -1.36
CA PRO A 99 15.23 -7.59 -1.47
C PRO A 99 14.29 -8.14 -0.38
N ASP A 100 13.68 -9.28 -0.68
CA ASP A 100 12.71 -9.96 0.18
C ASP A 100 13.16 -10.12 1.63
N GLU A 101 14.44 -10.41 1.86
CA GLU A 101 15.02 -10.59 3.19
C GLU A 101 14.94 -9.30 4.03
N LEU A 102 15.24 -8.15 3.43
CA LEU A 102 15.15 -6.85 4.08
C LEU A 102 13.70 -6.44 4.32
N THR A 103 12.80 -6.68 3.37
CA THR A 103 11.37 -6.47 3.56
C THR A 103 10.83 -7.31 4.72
N ASN A 104 11.20 -8.59 4.80
CA ASN A 104 10.73 -9.46 5.88
C ASN A 104 11.30 -9.05 7.24
N ALA A 105 12.58 -8.67 7.31
CA ALA A 105 13.17 -8.14 8.53
C ALA A 105 12.45 -6.87 8.99
N ALA A 106 12.10 -5.97 8.06
CA ALA A 106 11.35 -4.76 8.36
C ALA A 106 9.92 -5.08 8.86
N VAL A 107 9.20 -6.01 8.21
CA VAL A 107 7.88 -6.47 8.68
C VAL A 107 7.95 -7.11 10.08
N GLU A 108 9.06 -7.78 10.41
CA GLU A 108 9.29 -8.34 11.75
C GLU A 108 9.62 -7.27 12.80
N LEU A 109 10.26 -6.16 12.39
CA LEU A 109 10.61 -5.02 13.25
C LEU A 109 9.43 -4.05 13.45
N PHE A 110 8.56 -3.91 12.45
CA PHE A 110 7.41 -3.02 12.46
C PHE A 110 6.12 -3.82 12.66
N GLU A 111 5.65 -3.91 13.91
CA GLU A 111 4.45 -4.67 14.29
C GLU A 111 3.18 -4.29 13.49
N SER A 112 3.11 -3.06 12.97
CA SER A 112 2.04 -2.56 12.09
C SER A 112 1.92 -3.33 10.76
N GLU A 113 2.99 -4.00 10.31
CA GLU A 113 3.02 -4.73 9.04
C GLU A 113 2.74 -6.25 9.19
N SER A 114 2.48 -6.70 10.42
CA SER A 114 2.38 -8.13 10.78
C SER A 114 1.29 -8.91 10.01
N ASN A 115 0.18 -8.25 9.64
CA ASN A 115 -0.90 -8.84 8.83
C ASN A 115 -0.43 -9.28 7.42
N THR A 116 0.60 -8.64 6.88
CA THR A 116 1.16 -8.94 5.55
C THR A 116 1.96 -10.24 5.54
N ARG A 117 2.56 -10.62 6.68
CA ARG A 117 3.42 -11.81 6.83
C ARG A 117 2.67 -13.13 6.59
N GLU A 118 1.47 -13.28 7.14
CA GLU A 118 0.69 -14.52 7.00
C GLU A 118 0.21 -14.75 5.56
N GLN A 119 -0.09 -13.67 4.84
CA GLN A 119 -0.52 -13.76 3.45
C GLN A 119 0.65 -14.11 2.51
N ARG A 120 1.85 -13.55 2.73
CA ARG A 120 3.07 -13.96 2.00
C ARG A 120 3.41 -15.43 2.26
N ARG A 121 3.27 -15.91 3.51
CA ARG A 121 3.46 -17.35 3.84
C ARG A 121 2.50 -18.23 3.03
N LYS A 122 1.20 -17.91 3.02
CA LYS A 122 0.19 -18.65 2.27
C LYS A 122 0.46 -18.65 0.76
N LYS A 123 0.82 -17.49 0.17
CA LYS A 123 1.19 -17.39 -1.26
C LYS A 123 2.41 -18.25 -1.60
N ARG A 124 3.45 -18.28 -0.74
CA ARG A 124 4.65 -19.12 -0.94
C ARG A 124 4.34 -20.61 -0.84
N GLU A 125 3.52 -21.03 0.14
CA GLU A 125 3.07 -22.42 0.25
C GLU A 125 2.24 -22.88 -0.95
N GLN A 126 1.47 -21.97 -1.55
CA GLN A 126 0.67 -22.25 -2.74
C GLN A 126 1.55 -22.37 -3.99
N LYS A 127 2.55 -21.48 -4.14
CA LYS A 127 3.52 -21.50 -5.23
C LYS A 127 4.49 -22.71 -5.20
N ASN A 128 4.74 -23.29 -4.02
CA ASN A 128 5.55 -24.50 -3.86
C ASN A 128 4.74 -25.81 -4.00
N LYS A 129 3.41 -25.74 -4.16
CA LYS A 129 2.53 -26.90 -4.36
C LYS A 129 2.12 -27.12 -5.82
N GLU A 130 2.45 -26.17 -6.70
CA GLU A 130 2.37 -26.29 -8.16
C GLU A 130 3.70 -26.76 -8.74
#